data_AF-A0A327X3A0-F1
#
_entry.id   AF-A0A327X3A0-F1
#
_cell.length_a   1.000
_cell.length_b   1.000
_cell.length_c   1.000
_cell.angle_alpha   90.00
_cell.angle_beta   90.00
_cell.angle_gamma   90.00
#
_symmetry.space_group_name_H-M   'P 1'
#
loop_
_entity.id
_entity.type
_entity.pdbx_description
1 polymer ?
#
loop_
_entity_poly.entity_id
_entity_poly.type
_entity_poly.pdbx_seq_one_letter_code
_entity_poly.pdbx_strand_id
1 'polypeptide(L)'
;MIEITELIRPFEQGVTRPYLCRASDGKEYVVKGSSTTQRGLIAEFVCAHLAQCFGLPFSKFGVAYIDSSLIKYASNDNFWEQLT
;
A
#
# COMPACT_ATOMS: atom_id res chain seq x y z
N MET A 1 -12.29 2.16 2.63
CA MET A 1 -11.46 1.30 1.76
C MET A 1 -11.51 1.89 0.36
N ILE A 2 -10.40 1.89 -0.38
CA ILE A 2 -10.35 2.40 -1.76
C ILE A 2 -9.78 1.33 -2.69
N GLU A 3 -10.31 1.22 -3.90
CA GLU A 3 -9.85 0.26 -4.89
C GLU A 3 -8.68 0.82 -5.69
N ILE A 4 -7.64 0.00 -5.88
CA ILE A 4 -6.50 0.30 -6.73
C ILE A 4 -6.78 -0.17 -8.15
N THR A 5 -6.67 0.74 -9.10
CA THR A 5 -6.93 0.49 -10.52
C THR A 5 -5.65 0.34 -11.34
N GLU A 6 -4.51 0.84 -10.84
CA GLU A 6 -3.23 0.80 -11.55
C GLU A 6 -2.05 0.74 -10.57
N LEU A 7 -1.06 -0.12 -10.88
CA LEU A 7 0.24 -0.14 -10.21
C LEU A 7 1.23 0.67 -11.06
N ILE A 8 1.68 1.82 -10.56
CA ILE A 8 2.49 2.76 -11.36
C ILE A 8 3.97 2.39 -11.29
N ARG A 9 4.54 2.33 -10.08
CA ARG A 9 5.95 1.95 -9.86
C ARG A 9 6.25 1.60 -8.39
N PRO A 10 7.25 0.74 -8.12
CA PRO A 10 7.81 0.62 -6.79
C PRO A 10 8.62 1.89 -6.41
N PHE A 11 8.78 2.10 -5.12
CA PHE A 11 9.79 3.03 -4.59
C PHE A 11 11.13 2.31 -4.46
N GLU A 12 12.21 2.92 -4.99
CA GLU A 12 13.56 2.37 -4.92
C GLU A 12 14.18 2.47 -3.52
N GLN A 13 13.67 3.38 -2.69
CA GLN A 13 14.15 3.67 -1.35
C GLN A 13 13.10 3.31 -0.29
N GLY A 14 13.58 2.95 0.90
CA GLY A 14 12.76 2.54 2.03
C GLY A 14 12.68 1.02 2.18
N VAL A 15 12.80 0.55 3.43
CA VAL A 15 12.89 -0.88 3.79
C VAL A 15 11.68 -1.67 3.28
N THR A 16 10.49 -1.08 3.35
CA THR A 16 9.23 -1.72 2.98
C THR A 16 8.88 -1.59 1.49
N ARG A 17 9.73 -0.95 0.67
CA ARG A 17 9.55 -0.79 -0.79
C ARG A 17 8.07 -0.62 -1.21
N PRO A 18 7.38 0.45 -0.78
CA PRO A 18 5.99 0.65 -1.15
C PRO A 18 5.82 0.85 -2.65
N TYR A 19 4.59 0.77 -3.14
CA TYR A 19 4.22 1.09 -4.52
C TYR A 19 3.49 2.43 -4.58
N LEU A 20 3.73 3.17 -5.66
CA LEU A 20 2.85 4.23 -6.10
C LEU A 20 1.73 3.60 -6.94
N CYS A 21 0.49 3.86 -6.57
CA CYS A 21 -0.69 3.28 -7.22
C CYS A 21 -1.71 4.37 -7.56
N ARG A 22 -2.49 4.16 -8.62
CA ARG A 22 -3.70 4.95 -8.89
C ARG A 22 -4.92 4.24 -8.34
N ALA A 23 -5.83 5.00 -7.75
CA ALA A 23 -7.06 4.49 -7.18
C ALA A 23 -8.30 4.86 -8.01
N SER A 24 -9.43 4.26 -7.68
CA SER A 24 -10.72 4.48 -8.36
C SER A 24 -11.26 5.91 -8.27
N ASP A 25 -10.74 6.73 -7.36
CA ASP A 25 -11.04 8.16 -7.27
C ASP A 25 -10.16 9.04 -8.16
N GLY A 26 -9.30 8.43 -8.99
CA GLY A 26 -8.37 9.10 -9.90
C GLY A 26 -7.13 9.67 -9.21
N LYS A 27 -6.96 9.49 -7.90
CA LYS A 27 -5.78 9.99 -7.16
C LYS A 27 -4.70 8.92 -7.02
N GLU A 28 -3.51 9.38 -6.69
CA GLU A 28 -2.36 8.54 -6.44
C GLU A 28 -2.13 8.31 -4.94
N TYR A 29 -1.79 7.09 -4.59
CA TYR A 29 -1.59 6.63 -3.22
C TYR A 29 -0.29 5.85 -3.10
N VAL A 30 0.40 6.04 -1.97
CA VAL A 30 1.50 5.16 -1.57
C VAL A 30 0.90 3.96 -0.86
N VAL A 31 0.98 2.79 -1.49
CA VAL A 31 0.42 1.54 -0.97
C VAL A 31 1.55 0.64 -0.49
N LYS A 32 1.43 0.20 0.77
CA LYS A 32 2.35 -0.76 1.36
C LYS A 32 1.77 -2.16 1.23
N GLY A 33 2.55 -3.05 0.62
CA GLY A 33 2.13 -4.40 0.26
C GLY A 33 2.91 -5.50 0.97
N SER A 34 3.06 -6.64 0.29
CA SER A 34 3.63 -7.92 0.75
C SER A 34 5.08 -7.84 1.25
N SER A 35 5.83 -6.82 0.85
CA SER A 35 7.15 -6.50 1.39
C SER A 35 7.15 -6.13 2.88
N THR A 36 5.96 -5.95 3.47
CA THR A 36 5.74 -5.75 4.91
C THR A 36 4.97 -6.93 5.50
N THR A 37 5.35 -7.38 6.69
CA THR A 37 4.58 -8.41 7.42
C THR A 37 3.16 -7.93 7.70
N GLN A 38 2.18 -8.84 7.79
CA GLN A 38 0.80 -8.49 8.19
C GLN A 38 0.78 -7.69 9.50
N ARG A 39 1.63 -8.08 10.47
CA ARG A 39 1.80 -7.36 11.74
C ARG A 39 2.32 -5.94 11.52
N GLY A 40 3.25 -5.75 10.59
CA GLY A 40 3.75 -4.43 10.20
C GLY A 40 2.64 -3.55 9.62
N LEU A 41 1.82 -4.08 8.71
CA LEU A 41 0.68 -3.34 8.14
C LEU A 41 -0.35 -2.95 9.22
N ILE A 42 -0.67 -3.88 10.14
CA ILE A 42 -1.55 -3.59 11.28
C ILE A 42 -0.95 -2.50 12.17
N ALA A 43 0.32 -2.62 12.52
CA ALA A 43 1.01 -1.63 13.36
C ALA A 43 0.99 -0.24 12.71
N GLU A 44 1.24 -0.15 11.40
CA GLU A 44 1.17 1.12 10.69
C GLU A 44 -0.24 1.73 10.72
N PHE A 45 -1.26 0.91 10.48
CA PHE A 45 -2.65 1.37 10.49
C PHE A 45 -3.07 1.86 11.89
N VAL A 46 -2.71 1.12 12.94
CA VAL A 46 -2.96 1.51 14.34
C VAL A 46 -2.20 2.79 14.68
N CYS A 47 -0.92 2.89 14.34
CA CYS A 47 -0.12 4.08 14.61
C CYS A 47 -0.65 5.31 13.88
N ALA A 48 -1.18 5.18 12.66
CA ALA A 48 -1.79 6.28 11.94
C ALA A 48 -3.06 6.79 12.65
N HIS A 49 -3.89 5.89 13.19
CA HIS A 49 -5.03 6.27 14.03
C HIS A 49 -4.59 6.92 15.35
N LEU A 50 -3.55 6.40 16.01
CA LEU A 50 -3.02 7.01 17.23
C LEU A 50 -2.49 8.43 16.96
N ALA A 51 -1.75 8.62 15.87
CA ALA A 51 -1.25 9.93 15.45
C ALA A 51 -2.39 10.92 15.19
N GLN A 52 -3.48 10.47 14.57
CA GLN A 52 -4.70 11.27 14.40
C GLN A 52 -5.31 11.66 15.75
N CYS A 53 -5.45 10.71 16.69
CA CYS A 53 -5.97 10.99 18.03
C CYS A 53 -5.09 11.97 18.82
N PHE A 54 -3.78 11.95 18.61
CA PHE A 54 -2.84 12.90 19.19
C PHE A 54 -2.76 14.25 18.46
N GLY A 55 -3.51 14.44 17.37
CA GLY A 55 -3.52 15.69 16.61
C GLY A 55 -2.18 15.99 15.91
N LEU A 56 -1.37 14.95 15.64
CA LEU A 56 -0.12 15.11 14.89
C LEU A 56 -0.41 15.43 13.42
N PRO A 57 0.50 16.08 12.68
CA PRO A 57 0.36 16.22 11.23
C PRO A 57 0.55 14.86 10.56
N PHE A 58 -0.41 14.44 9.73
CA PHE A 58 -0.34 13.19 8.99
C PHE A 58 -1.02 13.32 7.62
N SER A 59 -0.64 12.43 6.68
CA SER A 59 -1.31 12.31 5.38
C SER A 59 -2.55 11.42 5.50
N LYS A 60 -3.59 11.68 4.71
CA LYS A 60 -4.79 10.80 4.67
C LYS A 60 -4.36 9.35 4.46
N PHE A 61 -4.88 8.45 5.30
CA PHE A 61 -4.56 7.02 5.27
C PHE A 61 -5.84 6.20 5.27
N GLY A 62 -5.71 4.93 4.86
CA GLY A 62 -6.82 3.99 4.81
C GLY A 62 -6.38 2.65 4.24
N VAL A 63 -7.30 1.69 4.26
CA VAL A 63 -7.09 0.38 3.63
C VAL A 63 -7.35 0.47 2.14
N ALA A 64 -6.40 -0.02 1.34
CA ALA A 64 -6.56 -0.18 -0.10
C ALA A 64 -6.90 -1.64 -0.44
N TYR A 65 -7.77 -1.83 -1.43
CA TYR A 65 -8.05 -3.13 -2.03
C TYR A 65 -7.34 -3.21 -3.38
N ILE A 66 -6.62 -4.30 -3.61
CA ILE A 66 -5.95 -4.58 -4.89
C ILE A 66 -6.48 -5.91 -5.37
N ASP A 67 -7.06 -5.94 -6.58
CA ASP A 67 -7.47 -7.17 -7.20
C ASP A 67 -6.24 -8.03 -7.57
N SER A 68 -6.33 -9.33 -7.29
CA SER A 68 -5.23 -10.27 -7.55
C SER A 68 -4.81 -10.35 -9.02
N SER A 69 -5.69 -10.01 -9.97
CA SER A 69 -5.35 -9.94 -11.39
C SER A 69 -4.39 -8.79 -11.69
N LEU A 70 -4.52 -7.64 -11.01
CA LEU A 70 -3.64 -6.48 -11.20
C LEU A 70 -2.21 -6.77 -10.75
N ILE A 71 -2.09 -7.59 -9.71
CA ILE A 71 -0.82 -8.04 -9.14
C ILE A 71 -0.02 -8.88 -10.15
N LYS A 72 -0.69 -9.79 -10.86
CA LYS A 72 -0.05 -10.72 -11.82
C LYS A 72 0.62 -10.01 -13.02
N TYR A 73 0.15 -8.82 -13.38
CA TYR A 73 0.72 -8.04 -14.49
C TYR A 73 1.90 -7.16 -14.05
N ALA A 74 1.98 -6.78 -12.78
CA ALA A 74 3.14 -6.05 -12.26
C ALA A 74 4.33 -6.97 -11.97
N SER A 75 4.09 -8.28 -11.82
CA SER A 75 5.10 -9.29 -11.52
C SER A 75 5.84 -9.78 -12.77
N ASN A 76 6.57 -8.90 -13.46
CA ASN A 76 7.78 -9.31 -14.20
C ASN A 76 9.02 -9.31 -13.28
N ASP A 77 8.86 -8.82 -12.05
CA ASP A 77 9.73 -9.01 -10.89
C ASP A 77 8.92 -9.72 -9.79
N ASN A 78 9.52 -10.72 -9.11
CA ASN A 78 8.89 -11.63 -8.11
C ASN A 78 8.37 -10.95 -6.80
N PHE A 79 7.89 -9.72 -6.87
CA PHE A 79 7.51 -8.89 -5.72
C PHE A 79 6.20 -9.35 -5.03
N TRP A 80 5.34 -10.07 -5.76
CA TRP A 80 4.00 -10.42 -5.29
C TRP A 80 3.70 -11.93 -5.22
N GLU A 81 4.67 -12.80 -5.48
CA GLU A 81 4.49 -14.26 -5.55
C GLU A 81 4.25 -14.98 -4.20
N GLN A 82 4.07 -14.28 -3.08
CA GLN A 82 3.88 -14.91 -1.76
C GLN A 82 2.41 -14.99 -1.29
N LEU A 83 1.44 -15.03 -2.22
CA LEU A 83 0.01 -15.12 -1.87
C LEU A 83 -0.75 -16.25 -2.61
N THR A 84 -0.06 -17.32 -2.99
CA THR A 84 -0.63 -18.67 -3.20
C THR A 84 0.01 -19.63 -2.22
#